data_AF-A0A7Y4R8Q9-F1
#
_entry.id   AF-A0A7Y4R8Q9-F1
#
_cell.length_a   1.000
_cell.length_b   1.000
_cell.length_c   1.000
_cell.angle_alpha   90.00
_cell.angle_beta   90.00
_cell.angle_gamma   90.00
#
_symmetry.space_group_name_H-M   'P 1'
#
loop_
_entity.id
_entity.type
_entity.pdbx_description
1 polymer ?
#
loop_
_entity_poly.entity_id
_entity_poly.type
_entity_poly.pdbx_seq_one_letter_code
_entity_poly.pdbx_strand_id
1 'polypeptide(L)'
;MNDVIRPQPLTDRDRIDLLLEEYRSLYSLLLFRLNAMEQRIPFASSTLATLLGGLPLLPIEVRTAALVAIPFALVWLLLTTLNHGRSKEDVLRRVDEIERLINRLAGEDLLVFQSQHRSRTDAVGGRTAMGTNMVILTYCLLMLLGCDYLFREQTTMVDASAVYSGYVGFVATVLIAAVWRFRVYRYQKSTNHRNALFRSHGLPW
;
A
#
# COMPACT_ATOMS: atom_id res chain seq x y z
N MET A 1 -49.89 14.61 -7.83
CA MET A 1 -48.97 15.74 -8.01
C MET A 1 -47.70 15.40 -7.27
N ASN A 2 -46.71 14.85 -7.97
CA ASN A 2 -45.37 14.61 -7.41
C ASN A 2 -44.51 15.78 -7.88
N ASP A 3 -44.32 16.77 -7.02
CA ASP A 3 -43.31 17.79 -7.23
C ASP A 3 -41.94 17.11 -7.20
N VAL A 4 -41.38 16.90 -8.39
CA VAL A 4 -39.99 16.47 -8.57
C VAL A 4 -39.14 17.58 -7.98
N ILE A 5 -38.66 17.38 -6.75
CA ILE A 5 -37.68 18.26 -6.10
C ILE A 5 -36.44 18.26 -6.99
N ARG A 6 -36.30 19.27 -7.84
CA ARG A 6 -35.08 19.48 -8.61
C ARG A 6 -34.01 19.91 -7.62
N PRO A 7 -32.88 19.19 -7.50
CA PRO A 7 -31.82 19.60 -6.61
C PRO A 7 -31.38 21.01 -7.00
N GLN A 8 -31.47 21.95 -6.06
CA GLN A 8 -30.96 23.29 -6.28
C GLN A 8 -29.45 23.20 -6.55
N PRO A 9 -28.90 24.03 -7.46
CA PRO A 9 -27.46 24.07 -7.67
C PRO A 9 -26.77 24.48 -6.37
N LEU A 10 -25.88 23.60 -5.87
CA LEU A 10 -25.07 23.86 -4.68
C LEU A 10 -24.37 25.21 -4.79
N THR A 11 -24.49 26.04 -3.75
CA THR A 11 -23.76 27.30 -3.66
C THR A 11 -22.26 27.03 -3.51
N ASP A 12 -21.41 28.00 -3.87
CA ASP A 12 -19.95 27.81 -3.76
C ASP A 12 -19.50 27.55 -2.31
N ARG A 13 -20.24 28.08 -1.34
CA ARG A 13 -20.03 27.80 0.09
C ARG A 13 -20.32 26.34 0.44
N ASP A 14 -21.46 25.81 0.01
CA ASP A 14 -21.80 24.39 0.23
C ASP A 14 -20.80 23.44 -0.45
N ARG A 15 -20.26 23.84 -1.62
CA ARG A 15 -19.23 23.08 -2.33
C ARG A 15 -17.91 23.06 -1.57
N ILE A 16 -17.48 24.21 -1.02
CA ILE A 16 -16.27 24.30 -0.21
C ILE A 16 -16.42 23.46 1.06
N ASP A 17 -17.55 23.56 1.76
CA ASP A 17 -17.81 22.80 2.98
C ASP A 17 -17.81 21.28 2.72
N LEU A 18 -18.42 20.83 1.62
CA LEU A 18 -18.40 19.42 1.22
C LEU A 18 -16.99 18.93 0.86
N LEU A 19 -16.19 19.75 0.17
CA LEU A 19 -14.79 19.44 -0.16
C LEU A 19 -13.90 19.38 1.09
N LEU A 20 -14.13 20.26 2.07
CA LEU A 20 -13.42 20.24 3.35
C LEU A 20 -13.77 19.02 4.19
N GLU A 21 -15.02 18.57 4.17
CA GLU A 21 -15.41 17.34 4.86
C GLU A 21 -14.82 16.10 4.17
N GLU A 22 -14.82 16.05 2.83
CA GLU A 22 -14.11 15.01 2.06
C GLU A 22 -12.62 15.02 2.41
N TYR A 23 -11.99 16.19 2.45
CA TYR A 23 -10.59 16.35 2.87
C TYR A 23 -10.33 15.79 4.28
N ARG A 24 -11.16 16.16 5.25
CA ARG A 24 -11.02 15.72 6.64
C ARG A 24 -11.16 14.21 6.77
N SER A 25 -12.13 13.62 6.07
CA SER A 25 -12.34 12.17 6.05
C SER A 25 -11.14 11.44 5.44
N LEU A 26 -10.62 11.91 4.30
CA LEU A 26 -9.44 11.34 3.64
C LEU A 26 -8.18 11.47 4.48
N TYR A 27 -8.00 12.60 5.17
CA TYR A 27 -6.88 12.83 6.06
C TYR A 27 -6.91 11.89 7.27
N SER A 28 -8.08 11.66 7.87
CA SER A 28 -8.25 10.70 8.97
C SER A 28 -7.91 9.27 8.53
N LEU A 29 -8.36 8.88 7.32
CA LEU A 29 -8.05 7.59 6.72
C LEU A 29 -6.54 7.44 6.45
N LEU A 30 -5.90 8.50 5.98
CA LEU A 30 -4.46 8.54 5.75
C LEU A 30 -3.68 8.32 7.06
N LEU A 31 -4.05 9.01 8.14
CA LEU A 31 -3.41 8.86 9.44
C LEU A 31 -3.59 7.46 10.02
N PHE A 32 -4.80 6.90 9.96
CA PHE A 32 -5.06 5.52 10.37
C PHE A 32 -4.15 4.54 9.63
N ARG A 33 -4.01 4.73 8.31
CA ARG A 33 -3.16 3.89 7.46
C ARG A 33 -1.67 4.07 7.77
N LEU A 34 -1.21 5.29 8.03
CA LEU A 34 0.19 5.52 8.41
C LEU A 34 0.52 4.79 9.71
N ASN A 35 -0.33 4.90 10.72
CA ASN A 35 -0.16 4.21 12.00
C ASN A 35 -0.14 2.68 11.83
N ALA A 36 -1.05 2.13 11.03
CA ALA A 36 -1.05 0.70 10.69
C ALA A 36 0.21 0.24 9.92
N MET A 37 0.87 1.15 9.19
CA MET A 37 2.10 0.86 8.47
C MET A 37 3.32 0.85 9.41
N GLU A 38 3.35 1.74 10.40
CA GLU A 38 4.41 1.81 11.42
C GLU A 38 4.47 0.55 12.28
N GLN A 39 3.31 -0.06 12.58
CA GLN A 39 3.22 -1.33 13.32
C GLN A 39 3.88 -2.53 12.60
N ARG A 40 4.20 -2.42 11.31
CA ARG A 40 4.87 -3.49 10.56
C ARG A 40 6.35 -3.61 10.86
N ILE A 41 6.99 -2.52 11.31
CA ILE A 41 8.42 -2.53 11.65
C ILE A 41 8.67 -3.41 12.89
N PRO A 42 7.96 -3.26 14.02
CA PRO A 42 8.07 -4.17 15.15
C PRO A 42 7.80 -5.64 14.78
N PHE A 43 6.80 -5.88 13.93
CA PHE A 43 6.46 -7.22 13.47
C PHE A 43 7.58 -7.85 12.63
N ALA A 44 8.19 -7.08 11.72
CA ALA A 44 9.33 -7.54 10.94
C ALA A 44 10.52 -7.89 11.85
N SER A 45 10.83 -7.01 12.82
CA SER A 45 11.92 -7.22 13.78
C SER A 45 11.70 -8.47 14.64
N SER A 46 10.50 -8.68 15.17
CA SER A 46 10.19 -9.86 16.00
C SER A 46 10.25 -11.15 15.19
N THR A 47 9.78 -11.12 13.94
CA THR A 47 9.82 -12.28 13.04
C THR A 47 11.26 -12.64 12.67
N LEU A 48 12.13 -11.64 12.43
CA LEU A 48 13.56 -11.88 12.18
C LEU A 48 14.27 -12.45 13.40
N ALA A 49 14.01 -11.90 14.59
CA ALA A 49 14.56 -12.43 15.84
C ALA A 49 14.11 -13.88 16.07
N THR A 50 12.85 -14.19 15.77
CA THR A 50 12.31 -15.56 15.85
C THR A 50 12.98 -16.49 14.85
N LEU A 51 13.23 -16.04 13.61
CA LEU A 51 13.93 -16.84 12.60
C LEU A 51 15.37 -17.15 13.05
N LEU A 52 16.11 -16.14 13.49
CA LEU A 52 17.53 -16.29 13.81
C LEU A 52 17.79 -17.02 15.13
N GLY A 53 16.96 -16.78 16.15
CA GLY A 53 17.18 -17.36 17.49
C GLY A 53 16.22 -18.49 17.87
N GLY A 54 14.98 -18.46 17.37
CA GLY A 54 13.94 -19.41 17.76
C GLY A 54 13.87 -20.64 16.87
N LEU A 55 14.00 -20.47 15.56
CA LEU A 55 13.84 -21.57 14.60
C LEU A 55 14.82 -22.73 14.79
N PRO A 56 16.11 -22.49 15.09
CA PRO A 56 17.07 -23.57 15.35
C PRO A 56 16.78 -24.39 16.61
N LEU A 57 15.97 -23.86 17.54
CA LEU A 57 15.59 -24.55 18.78
C LEU A 57 14.38 -25.46 18.60
N LEU A 58 13.67 -25.37 17.46
CA LEU A 58 12.48 -26.18 17.20
C LEU A 58 12.84 -27.62 16.81
N PRO A 59 11.96 -28.60 17.10
CA PRO A 59 12.06 -29.95 16.55
C PRO A 59 12.15 -29.95 15.03
N ILE A 60 12.86 -30.92 14.47
CA ILE A 60 13.18 -31.02 13.04
C ILE A 60 11.93 -30.91 12.15
N GLU A 61 10.84 -31.58 12.53
CA GLU A 61 9.57 -31.63 11.79
C GLU A 61 8.90 -30.25 11.71
N VAL A 62 8.85 -29.55 12.84
CA VAL A 62 8.25 -28.21 12.95
C VAL A 62 9.12 -27.18 12.22
N ARG A 63 10.44 -27.33 12.31
CA ARG A 63 11.41 -26.46 11.63
C ARG A 63 11.25 -26.52 10.12
N THR A 64 11.14 -27.73 9.54
CA THR A 64 10.93 -27.90 8.10
C THR A 64 9.61 -27.28 7.65
N ALA A 65 8.52 -27.51 8.40
CA ALA A 65 7.22 -26.91 8.10
C ALA A 65 7.28 -25.37 8.14
N ALA A 66 7.96 -24.80 9.14
CA ALA A 66 8.16 -23.36 9.26
C ALA A 66 8.98 -22.79 8.09
N LEU A 67 10.09 -23.44 7.71
CA LEU A 67 10.93 -23.03 6.59
C LEU A 67 10.16 -23.01 5.26
N VAL A 68 9.24 -23.96 5.04
CA VAL A 68 8.37 -23.96 3.85
C VAL A 68 7.32 -22.84 3.91
N ALA A 69 6.74 -22.58 5.09
CA ALA A 69 5.67 -21.60 5.28
C ALA A 69 6.14 -20.14 5.23
N ILE A 70 7.34 -19.84 5.74
CA ILE A 70 7.86 -18.47 5.85
C ILE A 70 7.90 -17.74 4.50
N PRO A 71 8.44 -18.32 3.40
CA PRO A 71 8.44 -17.68 2.09
C PRO A 71 7.03 -17.28 1.61
N PHE A 72 5.99 -18.08 1.86
CA PHE A 72 4.61 -17.71 1.54
C PHE A 72 4.11 -16.52 2.38
N ALA A 73 4.43 -16.51 3.68
CA ALA A 73 4.09 -15.40 4.56
C ALA A 73 4.78 -14.09 4.12
N LEU A 74 6.02 -14.15 3.62
CA LEU A 74 6.73 -13.00 3.08
C LEU A 74 6.06 -12.43 1.81
N VAL A 75 5.56 -13.30 0.92
CA VAL A 75 4.76 -12.86 -0.24
C VAL A 75 3.51 -12.11 0.23
N TRP A 76 2.78 -12.67 1.19
CA TRP A 76 1.61 -12.02 1.74
C TRP A 76 1.93 -10.65 2.38
N LEU A 77 2.99 -10.60 3.19
CA LEU A 77 3.47 -9.36 3.82
C LEU A 77 3.80 -8.28 2.80
N LEU A 78 4.50 -8.64 1.72
CA LEU A 78 4.86 -7.67 0.68
C LEU A 78 3.63 -7.22 -0.10
N LEU A 79 2.74 -8.13 -0.51
CA LEU A 79 1.53 -7.79 -1.28
C LEU A 79 0.60 -6.86 -0.51
N THR A 80 0.37 -7.14 0.78
CA THR A 80 -0.41 -6.25 1.66
C THR A 80 0.28 -4.90 1.84
N THR A 81 1.61 -4.87 1.82
CA THR A 81 2.39 -3.62 1.85
C THR A 81 2.27 -2.80 0.59
N LEU A 82 2.40 -3.43 -0.58
CA LEU A 82 2.20 -2.77 -1.85
C LEU A 82 0.79 -2.21 -1.99
N ASN A 83 -0.24 -2.98 -1.63
CA ASN A 83 -1.64 -2.53 -1.69
C ASN A 83 -1.91 -1.33 -0.77
N HIS A 84 -1.34 -1.35 0.43
CA HIS A 84 -1.43 -0.22 1.36
C HIS A 84 -0.71 1.02 0.82
N GLY A 85 0.47 0.82 0.21
CA GLY A 85 1.21 1.86 -0.47
C GLY A 85 0.42 2.49 -1.62
N ARG A 86 -0.26 1.69 -2.45
CA ARG A 86 -1.13 2.18 -3.54
C ARG A 86 -2.25 3.03 -2.97
N SER A 87 -2.97 2.50 -1.98
CA SER A 87 -4.11 3.20 -1.42
C SER A 87 -3.72 4.51 -0.71
N LYS A 88 -2.52 4.58 -0.12
CA LYS A 88 -1.95 5.82 0.42
C LYS A 88 -1.67 6.84 -0.69
N GLU A 89 -1.07 6.41 -1.79
CA GLU A 89 -0.77 7.27 -2.93
C GLU A 89 -2.05 7.83 -3.58
N ASP A 90 -3.08 7.00 -3.71
CA ASP A 90 -4.39 7.40 -4.24
C ASP A 90 -5.05 8.47 -3.37
N VAL A 91 -5.01 8.31 -2.04
CA VAL A 91 -5.54 9.29 -1.09
C VAL A 91 -4.78 10.61 -1.16
N LEU A 92 -3.44 10.58 -1.21
CA LEU A 92 -2.62 11.79 -1.33
C LEU A 92 -2.88 12.54 -2.65
N ARG A 93 -3.05 11.82 -3.76
CA ARG A 93 -3.45 12.40 -5.05
C ARG A 93 -4.83 13.06 -4.95
N ARG A 94 -5.78 12.41 -4.28
CA ARG A 94 -7.14 12.96 -4.10
C ARG A 94 -7.14 14.22 -3.23
N VAL A 95 -6.34 14.25 -2.18
CA VAL A 95 -6.15 15.42 -1.31
C VAL A 95 -5.59 16.60 -2.11
N ASP A 96 -4.54 16.40 -2.91
CA ASP A 96 -3.98 17.43 -3.80
C ASP A 96 -5.00 17.94 -4.84
N GLU A 97 -5.85 17.06 -5.39
CA GLU A 97 -6.96 17.49 -6.25
C GLU A 97 -7.97 18.40 -5.53
N ILE A 98 -8.33 18.06 -4.29
CA ILE A 98 -9.29 18.84 -3.48
C ILE A 98 -8.70 20.20 -3.13
N GLU A 99 -7.44 20.26 -2.71
CA GLU A 99 -6.73 21.52 -2.41
C GLU A 99 -6.75 22.45 -3.64
N ARG A 100 -6.40 21.94 -4.82
CA ARG A 100 -6.44 22.71 -6.07
C ARG A 100 -7.84 23.14 -6.47
N LEU A 101 -8.89 22.41 -6.08
CA LEU A 101 -10.27 22.82 -6.34
C LEU A 101 -10.70 23.93 -5.38
N ILE A 102 -10.35 23.81 -4.10
CA ILE A 102 -10.65 24.83 -3.09
C ILE A 102 -9.94 26.15 -3.43
N ASN A 103 -8.63 26.12 -3.71
CA ASN A 103 -7.90 27.34 -4.06
C ASN A 103 -8.47 28.01 -5.33
N ARG A 104 -8.90 27.22 -6.33
CA ARG A 104 -9.56 27.75 -7.53
C ARG A 104 -10.92 28.39 -7.24
N LEU A 105 -11.71 27.82 -6.32
CA LEU A 105 -12.99 28.38 -5.91
C LEU A 105 -12.82 29.64 -5.06
N ALA A 106 -11.80 29.66 -4.21
CA ALA A 106 -11.48 30.80 -3.36
C ALA A 106 -10.79 31.96 -4.12
N GLY A 107 -10.16 31.67 -5.27
CA GLY A 107 -9.39 32.65 -6.04
C GLY A 107 -8.02 32.96 -5.45
N GLU A 108 -7.64 32.32 -4.34
CA GLU A 108 -6.38 32.49 -3.63
C GLU A 108 -5.82 31.13 -3.19
N ASP A 109 -4.50 31.03 -3.04
CA ASP A 109 -3.82 29.83 -2.57
C ASP A 109 -3.95 29.69 -1.03
N LEU A 110 -5.12 29.25 -0.58
CA LEU A 110 -5.46 29.10 0.84
C LEU A 110 -4.87 27.83 1.47
N LEU A 111 -4.84 26.72 0.72
CA LEU A 111 -4.33 25.42 1.19
C LEU A 111 -3.09 25.04 0.36
N VAL A 112 -1.94 24.91 1.02
CA VAL A 112 -0.68 24.51 0.38
C VAL A 112 -0.02 23.42 1.22
N PHE A 113 -0.52 22.19 1.11
CA PHE A 113 0.06 21.05 1.83
C PHE A 113 1.26 20.45 1.08
N GLN A 114 1.35 20.68 -0.24
CA GLN A 114 2.52 20.33 -1.07
C GLN A 114 3.14 21.58 -1.71
N SER A 115 4.47 21.66 -1.69
CA SER A 115 5.18 22.73 -2.40
C SER A 115 4.95 22.63 -3.90
N GLN A 116 4.49 23.72 -4.51
CA GLN A 116 4.28 23.87 -5.96
C GLN A 116 5.62 23.91 -6.70
N HIS A 117 6.31 22.77 -6.85
CA HIS A 117 7.51 22.72 -7.70
C HIS A 117 7.15 22.27 -9.12
N ARG A 118 7.46 23.11 -10.13
CA ARG A 118 7.08 22.91 -11.55
C ARG A 118 7.61 21.61 -12.18
N SER A 119 8.64 21.00 -11.59
CA SER A 119 9.20 19.70 -12.00
C SER A 119 8.53 18.48 -11.36
N ARG A 120 7.53 18.67 -10.49
CA ARG A 120 6.85 17.63 -9.71
C ARG A 120 5.41 17.35 -10.12
N THR A 121 4.94 17.91 -11.23
CA THR A 121 3.55 17.75 -11.71
C THR A 121 3.14 16.28 -11.97
N ASP A 122 4.11 15.38 -12.18
CA ASP A 122 3.86 13.94 -12.34
C ASP A 122 4.13 13.09 -11.07
N ALA A 123 4.75 13.66 -10.04
CA ALA A 123 5.16 12.94 -8.85
C ALA A 123 4.68 13.67 -7.59
N VAL A 124 3.53 13.23 -7.07
CA VAL A 124 3.01 13.65 -5.77
C VAL A 124 4.09 13.42 -4.71
N GLY A 125 4.46 14.50 -4.02
CA GLY A 125 5.81 14.74 -3.53
C GLY A 125 6.47 13.63 -2.70
N GLY A 126 7.75 13.36 -3.01
CA GLY A 126 8.88 13.06 -2.10
C GLY A 126 8.81 11.94 -1.05
N ARG A 127 7.63 11.40 -0.77
CA ARG A 127 7.35 10.33 0.20
C ARG A 127 6.52 9.26 -0.49
N THR A 128 7.00 8.81 -1.64
CA THR A 128 6.45 7.62 -2.29
C THR A 128 6.53 6.47 -1.29
N ALA A 129 5.46 5.68 -1.17
CA ALA A 129 5.46 4.44 -0.39
C ALA A 129 6.60 3.49 -0.79
N MET A 130 7.24 3.78 -1.93
CA MET A 130 8.46 3.15 -2.44
C MET A 130 9.57 3.00 -1.41
N GLY A 131 9.85 4.00 -0.57
CA GLY A 131 10.90 3.88 0.46
C GLY A 131 10.61 2.73 1.42
N THR A 132 9.40 2.69 1.97
CA THR A 132 8.94 1.60 2.83
C THR A 132 8.89 0.27 2.09
N ASN A 133 8.40 0.26 0.85
CA ASN A 133 8.31 -0.96 0.04
C ASN A 133 9.69 -1.56 -0.24
N MET A 134 10.72 -0.74 -0.48
CA MET A 134 12.09 -1.21 -0.65
C MET A 134 12.66 -1.78 0.65
N VAL A 135 12.41 -1.15 1.80
CA VAL A 135 12.84 -1.69 3.11
C VAL A 135 12.22 -3.06 3.37
N ILE A 136 10.91 -3.20 3.13
CA ILE A 136 10.21 -4.49 3.30
C ILE A 136 10.69 -5.52 2.27
N LEU A 137 10.98 -5.13 1.02
CA LEU A 137 11.58 -6.03 0.04
C LEU A 137 12.94 -6.54 0.51
N THR A 138 13.85 -5.65 0.92
CA THR A 138 15.16 -6.03 1.45
C THR A 138 15.02 -6.97 2.64
N TYR A 139 14.12 -6.66 3.57
CA TYR A 139 13.79 -7.54 4.69
C TYR A 139 13.36 -8.94 4.23
N CYS A 140 12.43 -9.03 3.27
CA CYS A 140 11.97 -10.32 2.76
C CYS A 140 13.11 -11.11 2.09
N LEU A 141 13.97 -10.44 1.31
CA LEU A 141 15.12 -11.09 0.66
C LEU A 141 16.12 -11.62 1.69
N LEU A 142 16.40 -10.86 2.76
CA LEU A 142 17.26 -11.33 3.85
C LEU A 142 16.65 -12.53 4.59
N MET A 143 15.34 -12.51 4.85
CA MET A 143 14.64 -13.63 5.46
C MET A 143 14.69 -14.89 4.58
N LEU A 144 14.53 -14.74 3.26
CA LEU A 144 14.66 -15.84 2.30
C LEU A 144 16.07 -16.44 2.30
N LEU A 145 17.11 -15.59 2.32
CA LEU A 145 18.49 -16.05 2.44
C LEU A 145 18.74 -16.82 3.75
N GLY A 146 18.20 -16.32 4.87
CA GLY A 146 18.26 -17.03 6.16
C GLY A 146 17.55 -18.38 6.12
N CYS A 147 16.39 -18.46 5.46
CA CYS A 147 15.66 -19.71 5.28
C CYS A 147 16.44 -20.72 4.43
N ASP A 148 17.07 -20.28 3.34
CA ASP A 148 17.92 -21.15 2.50
C ASP A 148 19.14 -21.67 3.25
N TYR A 149 19.82 -20.79 3.99
CA TYR A 149 20.96 -21.15 4.83
C TYR A 149 20.58 -22.21 5.88
N LEU A 150 19.53 -21.96 6.67
CA LEU A 150 19.09 -22.87 7.73
C LEU A 150 18.62 -24.23 7.16
N PHE A 151 17.99 -24.23 6.00
CA PHE A 151 17.56 -25.47 5.35
C PHE A 151 18.75 -26.32 4.90
N ARG A 152 19.77 -25.70 4.29
CA ARG A 152 21.02 -26.36 3.87
C ARG A 152 21.79 -26.93 5.05
N GLU A 153 21.79 -26.24 6.18
CA GLU A 153 22.41 -26.75 7.41
C GLU A 153 21.64 -27.96 7.96
N GLN A 154 20.32 -27.96 7.83
CA GLN A 154 19.46 -29.03 8.32
C GLN A 154 19.54 -30.33 7.49
N THR A 155 19.77 -30.23 6.18
CA THR A 155 19.73 -31.39 5.26
C THR A 155 21.10 -31.74 4.69
N THR A 156 21.44 -33.02 4.72
CA THR A 156 22.66 -33.53 4.05
C THR A 156 22.40 -33.91 2.59
N MET A 157 21.14 -33.94 2.15
CA MET A 157 20.75 -34.32 0.80
C MET A 157 20.89 -33.13 -0.16
N VAL A 158 21.84 -33.25 -1.09
CA VAL A 158 22.13 -32.20 -2.09
C VAL A 158 20.91 -31.90 -2.97
N ASP A 159 20.18 -32.93 -3.39
CA ASP A 159 18.99 -32.78 -4.24
C ASP A 159 17.88 -31.98 -3.53
N ALA A 160 17.62 -32.28 -2.25
CA ALA A 160 16.63 -31.57 -1.46
C ALA A 160 17.00 -30.09 -1.27
N SER A 161 18.28 -29.81 -1.02
CA SER A 161 18.80 -28.44 -0.93
C SER A 161 18.62 -27.67 -2.24
N ALA A 162 18.95 -28.30 -3.39
CA ALA A 162 18.82 -27.66 -4.69
C ALA A 162 17.35 -27.32 -5.03
N VAL A 163 16.43 -28.24 -4.74
CA VAL A 163 14.98 -28.02 -4.92
C VAL A 163 14.50 -26.85 -4.04
N TYR A 164 14.91 -26.83 -2.77
CA TYR A 164 14.51 -25.77 -1.85
C TYR A 164 15.08 -24.40 -2.24
N SER A 165 16.35 -24.33 -2.64
CA SER A 165 16.93 -23.08 -3.17
C SER A 165 16.23 -22.60 -4.44
N GLY A 166 15.81 -23.53 -5.32
CA GLY A 166 14.98 -23.20 -6.48
C GLY A 166 13.63 -22.59 -6.09
N TYR A 167 12.97 -23.17 -5.09
CA TYR A 167 11.73 -22.63 -4.52
C TYR A 167 11.93 -21.22 -3.93
N VAL A 168 12.96 -21.03 -3.10
CA VAL A 168 13.29 -19.72 -2.52
C VAL A 168 13.62 -18.69 -3.61
N GLY A 169 14.38 -19.07 -4.63
CA GLY A 169 14.72 -18.21 -5.76
C GLY A 169 13.49 -17.82 -6.60
N PHE A 170 12.54 -18.74 -6.78
CA PHE A 170 11.25 -18.44 -7.41
C PHE A 170 10.47 -17.40 -6.59
N VAL A 171 10.35 -17.59 -5.28
CA VAL A 171 9.67 -16.63 -4.39
C VAL A 171 10.34 -15.26 -4.43
N ALA A 172 11.67 -15.20 -4.34
CA ALA A 172 12.43 -13.95 -4.45
C ALA A 172 12.11 -13.20 -5.76
N THR A 173 12.05 -13.94 -6.87
CA THR A 173 11.69 -13.38 -8.18
C THR A 173 10.28 -12.79 -8.18
N VAL A 174 9.30 -13.48 -7.58
CA VAL A 174 7.92 -13.00 -7.43
C VAL A 174 7.88 -11.70 -6.62
N LEU A 175 8.61 -11.62 -5.50
CA LEU A 175 8.67 -10.42 -4.65
C LEU A 175 9.24 -9.22 -5.42
N ILE A 176 10.37 -9.42 -6.12
CA ILE A 176 11.01 -8.38 -6.93
C ILE A 176 10.08 -7.92 -8.06
N ALA A 177 9.44 -8.86 -8.76
CA ALA A 177 8.49 -8.55 -9.82
C ALA A 177 7.27 -7.76 -9.30
N ALA A 178 6.79 -8.05 -8.09
CA ALA A 178 5.68 -7.33 -7.48
C ALA A 178 6.04 -5.85 -7.19
N VAL A 179 7.21 -5.59 -6.61
CA VAL A 179 7.71 -4.22 -6.36
C VAL A 179 7.99 -3.49 -7.67
N TRP A 180 8.55 -4.19 -8.66
CA TRP A 180 8.77 -3.62 -9.98
C TRP A 180 7.46 -3.19 -10.64
N ARG A 181 6.44 -4.07 -10.64
CA ARG A 181 5.09 -3.72 -11.13
C ARG A 181 4.49 -2.55 -10.37
N PHE A 182 4.76 -2.43 -9.07
CA PHE A 182 4.36 -1.26 -8.28
C PHE A 182 5.07 0.02 -8.72
N ARG A 183 6.37 0.00 -9.06
CA ARG A 183 7.06 1.19 -9.60
C ARG A 183 6.43 1.71 -10.90
N VAL A 184 5.91 0.80 -11.72
CA VAL A 184 5.30 1.16 -13.02
C VAL A 184 3.82 1.54 -12.85
N TYR A 185 3.23 1.34 -11.65
CA TYR A 185 1.85 1.70 -11.38
C TYR A 185 1.62 3.19 -11.61
N ARG A 186 0.61 3.51 -12.43
CA ARG A 186 0.12 4.86 -12.64
C ARG A 186 -1.31 4.92 -12.14
N TYR A 187 -1.59 5.86 -11.23
CA TYR A 187 -2.96 6.12 -10.80
C TYR A 187 -3.82 6.47 -12.00
N GLN A 188 -4.90 5.73 -12.18
CA GLN A 188 -5.97 6.07 -13.11
C GLN A 188 -7.14 6.54 -12.27
N LYS A 189 -7.52 7.80 -12.44
CA LYS A 189 -8.74 8.33 -11.85
C LYS A 189 -9.92 7.54 -12.39
N SER A 190 -10.66 6.86 -11.51
CA SER A 190 -11.94 6.26 -11.89
C SER A 190 -12.89 7.41 -12.25
N THR A 191 -12.99 7.71 -13.54
CA THR A 191 -13.96 8.66 -14.11
C THR A 191 -15.41 8.24 -13.86
N ASN A 192 -15.63 7.02 -13.35
CA ASN A 192 -16.95 6.43 -13.14
C ASN A 192 -17.64 6.80 -11.80
N HIS A 193 -16.93 7.25 -10.77
CA HIS A 193 -17.60 7.57 -9.48
C HIS A 193 -18.39 8.89 -9.49
N ARG A 194 -18.09 9.82 -10.40
CA ARG A 194 -18.96 10.97 -10.66
C ARG A 194 -20.26 10.58 -11.37
N ASN A 195 -20.31 9.46 -12.07
CA ASN A 195 -21.55 9.02 -12.74
C ASN A 195 -22.38 8.07 -11.85
N ALA A 196 -21.77 7.35 -10.89
CA ALA A 196 -22.50 6.43 -10.02
C ALA A 196 -23.32 7.15 -8.94
N LEU A 197 -22.73 8.14 -8.25
CA LEU A 197 -23.42 8.93 -7.22
C LEU A 197 -24.48 9.89 -7.79
N PHE A 198 -24.33 10.31 -9.06
CA PHE A 198 -25.34 11.11 -9.75
C PHE A 198 -26.37 10.26 -10.53
N ARG A 199 -26.12 8.96 -10.78
CA ARG A 199 -27.14 8.02 -11.29
C ARG A 199 -27.99 7.39 -10.20
N SER A 200 -27.58 7.41 -8.94
CA SER A 200 -28.37 6.87 -7.82
C SER A 200 -29.51 7.80 -7.36
N HIS A 201 -29.70 8.96 -8.02
CA HIS A 201 -30.87 9.83 -7.82
C HIS A 201 -31.65 10.03 -9.12
N GLY A 202 -32.13 8.91 -9.68
CA GLY A 202 -33.03 8.90 -10.81
C GLY A 202 -33.98 7.70 -10.79
N LEU A 203 -34.82 7.63 -9.74
CA LEU A 203 -36.14 6.97 -9.69
C LEU A 203 -36.19 5.43 -9.91
N PRO A 204 -36.69 4.62 -8.96
CA PRO A 204 -37.75 3.70 -9.33
C PRO A 204 -39.02 4.55 -9.58
N TRP A 205 -39.99 4.00 -10.30
CA TRP A 205 -41.39 4.41 -10.14
C TRP A 205 -41.73 4.90 -8.72
#